data_AF-A0A5E4DB54-F1
#
_entry.id   AF-A0A5E4DB54-F1
#
_cell.length_a   1.000
_cell.length_b   1.000
_cell.length_c   1.000
_cell.angle_alpha   90.00
_cell.angle_beta   90.00
_cell.angle_gamma   90.00
#
_symmetry.space_group_name_H-M   'P 1'
#
loop_
_entity.id
_entity.type
_entity.pdbx_description
1 polymer ?
#
loop_
_entity_poly.entity_id
_entity_poly.type
_entity_poly.pdbx_seq_one_letter_code
_entity_poly.pdbx_strand_id
1 'polypeptide(L)' 'ICLAFVESKFNVSKINENADGSTDYGIFQINSHYWCNNYQSHSENYCHVDCE' A
#
# COMPACT_ATOMS: atom_id res chain seq x y z
N ILE A 1 -15.10 -6.90 3.81
CA ILE A 1 -14.89 -6.95 5.29
C ILE A 1 -13.77 -7.90 5.66
N CYS A 2 -13.81 -9.19 5.25
CA CYS A 2 -12.74 -10.15 5.55
C CYS A 2 -11.34 -9.66 5.12
N LEU A 3 -11.18 -9.17 3.88
CA LEU A 3 -9.93 -8.63 3.37
C LEU A 3 -9.31 -7.58 4.30
N ALA A 4 -10.05 -6.50 4.60
CA ALA A 4 -9.58 -5.43 5.48
C ALA A 4 -9.22 -5.91 6.90
N PHE A 5 -9.88 -6.95 7.41
CA PHE A 5 -9.53 -7.51 8.70
C PHE A 5 -8.23 -8.33 8.65
N VAL A 6 -8.08 -9.19 7.63
CA VAL A 6 -6.88 -10.03 7.47
C VAL A 6 -5.67 -9.17 7.16
N GLU A 7 -5.82 -8.20 6.25
CA GLU A 7 -4.74 -7.33 5.81
C GLU A 7 -4.30 -6.35 6.89
N SER A 8 -5.24 -5.63 7.53
CA SER A 8 -4.88 -4.53 8.42
C SER A 8 -5.53 -4.55 9.80
N LYS A 9 -6.42 -5.51 10.08
CA LYS A 9 -7.30 -5.49 11.26
C LYS A 9 -8.11 -4.19 11.35
N PHE A 10 -8.56 -3.69 10.20
CA PHE A 10 -9.25 -2.41 10.05
C PHE A 10 -8.45 -1.16 10.43
N ASN A 11 -7.12 -1.28 10.59
CA ASN A 11 -6.27 -0.11 10.78
C ASN A 11 -6.10 0.64 9.44
N VAL A 12 -6.57 1.87 9.39
CA VAL A 12 -6.51 2.74 8.20
C VAL A 12 -5.12 3.34 7.96
N SER A 13 -4.23 3.30 8.95
CA SER A 13 -2.87 3.84 8.88
C SER A 13 -1.81 2.74 8.98
N LYS A 14 -2.16 1.49 8.68
CA LYS A 14 -1.19 0.39 8.66
C LYS A 14 -0.24 0.57 7.48
N ILE A 15 1.07 0.48 7.76
CA ILE A 15 2.14 0.51 6.76
C ILE A 15 2.94 -0.78 6.91
N ASN A 16 3.27 -1.42 5.79
CA ASN A 16 4.11 -2.62 5.75
C ASN A 16 5.17 -2.50 4.66
N GLU A 17 6.44 -2.60 5.03
CA GLU A 17 7.56 -2.59 4.08
C GLU A 17 7.86 -4.01 3.58
N ASN A 18 7.99 -4.16 2.27
CA ASN A 18 8.27 -5.44 1.63
C ASN A 18 9.76 -5.59 1.32
N ALA A 19 10.20 -6.84 1.16
CA ALA A 19 11.61 -7.16 0.92
C ALA A 19 12.14 -6.63 -0.43
N ASP A 20 11.25 -6.33 -1.38
CA ASP A 20 11.58 -5.73 -2.68
C ASP A 20 11.69 -4.20 -2.64
N GLY A 21 11.46 -3.57 -1.48
CA GLY A 21 11.48 -2.13 -1.29
C GLY A 21 10.18 -1.42 -1.67
N SER A 22 9.12 -2.17 -2.01
CA SER A 22 7.77 -1.62 -2.07
C SER A 22 7.16 -1.51 -0.68
N THR A 23 6.09 -0.73 -0.54
CA THR A 23 5.40 -0.52 0.73
C THR A 23 3.89 -0.63 0.52
N ASP A 24 3.21 -1.29 1.44
CA ASP A 24 1.75 -1.46 1.43
C ASP A 24 1.08 -0.50 2.40
N TYR A 25 0.04 0.19 1.93
CA TYR A 25 -0.59 1.30 2.64
C TYR A 25 -2.05 1.04 3.02
N GLY A 26 -2.39 1.44 4.23
CA GLY A 26 -3.73 1.61 4.74
C GLY A 26 -4.53 0.33 4.90
N ILE A 27 -5.86 0.48 4.93
CA ILE A 27 -6.80 -0.57 5.30
C ILE A 27 -6.80 -1.78 4.36
N PHE A 28 -6.45 -1.55 3.09
CA PHE A 28 -6.42 -2.59 2.07
C PHE A 28 -5.00 -3.02 1.70
N GLN A 29 -3.97 -2.48 2.37
CA GLN A 29 -2.57 -2.77 2.09
C GLN A 29 -2.27 -2.60 0.59
N ILE A 30 -2.56 -1.40 0.07
CA ILE A 30 -2.33 -1.04 -1.34
C ILE A 30 -0.84 -0.86 -1.57
N ASN A 31 -0.27 -1.67 -2.47
CA ASN A 31 1.15 -1.71 -2.75
C ASN A 31 1.64 -0.54 -3.65
N SER A 32 2.75 0.10 -3.26
CA SER A 32 3.34 1.23 -4.00
C SER A 32 4.04 0.86 -5.30
N HIS A 33 4.38 -0.40 -5.55
CA HIS A 33 5.03 -0.78 -6.81
C HIS A 33 4.08 -0.67 -8.00
N TYR A 34 2.78 -0.87 -7.78
CA TYR A 34 1.78 -0.91 -8.86
C TYR A 34 0.72 0.18 -8.76
N TRP A 35 0.24 0.50 -7.56
CA TRP A 35 -1.05 1.18 -7.42
C TRP A 35 -0.94 2.67 -7.11
N CYS A 36 -0.05 3.06 -6.21
CA CYS A 36 0.16 4.45 -5.79
C CYS A 36 1.65 4.79 -5.78
N ASN A 37 2.00 6.08 -5.85
CA ASN A 37 3.39 6.52 -5.82
C ASN A 37 3.78 7.02 -4.43
N ASN A 38 4.79 6.41 -3.81
CA ASN A 38 5.38 6.87 -2.54
C ASN A 38 6.71 7.61 -2.71
N TYR A 39 7.18 7.77 -3.96
CA TYR A 39 8.45 8.41 -4.34
C TYR A 39 9.72 7.80 -3.72
N GLN A 40 9.63 6.58 -3.17
CA GLN A 40 10.78 5.88 -2.57
C GLN A 40 11.34 4.79 -3.49
N SER A 41 10.49 4.19 -4.33
CA SER A 41 10.87 3.17 -5.32
C SER A 41 10.06 3.32 -6.61
N HIS A 42 10.39 2.52 -7.63
CA HIS A 42 9.66 2.54 -8.90
C HIS A 42 8.19 2.15 -8.70
N SER A 43 7.27 2.90 -9.30
CA SER A 43 5.83 2.69 -9.25
C SER A 43 5.20 2.82 -10.64
N GLU A 44 4.35 1.88 -11.01
CA GLU A 44 3.48 1.99 -12.19
C GLU A 44 2.36 3.03 -11.98
N ASN A 45 1.99 3.27 -10.72
CA ASN A 45 0.95 4.21 -10.29
C ASN A 45 -0.35 4.13 -11.10
N TYR A 46 -0.95 2.93 -11.21
CA TYR A 46 -2.17 2.71 -11.99
C TYR A 46 -3.39 3.47 -11.44
N CYS A 47 -3.41 3.84 -10.16
CA CYS A 47 -4.49 4.65 -9.59
C CYS A 47 -4.25 6.16 -9.78
N HIS A 48 -3.08 6.57 -10.25
CA HIS A 48 -2.68 7.97 -10.43
C HIS A 48 -2.83 8.81 -9.15
N VAL A 49 -2.40 8.27 -8.01
CA VAL A 49 -2.42 8.93 -6.70
C VAL A 49 -1.12 8.72 -5.95
N ASP A 50 -0.84 9.61 -5.01
CA ASP A 50 0.25 9.43 -4.05
C ASP A 50 -0.19 8.45 -2.94
N CYS A 51 0.76 7.67 -2.40
CA CYS A 51 0.48 6.85 -1.22
C CYS A 51 0.40 7.72 0.04
N GLU A 52 -0.57 7.44 0.91
CA GLU A 52 -0.83 8.17 2.17
C GLU A 52 -0.21 7.50 3.41
#